data_AF-A0A1R4KJV1-F1
#
_entry.id   AF-A0A1R4KJV1-F1
#
_cell.length_a   1.000
_cell.length_b   1.000
_cell.length_c   1.000
_cell.angle_alpha   90.00
_cell.angle_beta   90.00
_cell.angle_gamma   90.00
#
_symmetry.space_group_name_H-M   'P 1'
#
loop_
_entity.id
_entity.type
_entity.pdbx_description
1 polymer ?
#
loop_
_entity_poly.entity_id
_entity_poly.type
_entity_poly.pdbx_seq_one_letter_code
_entity_poly.pdbx_strand_id
1 'polypeptide(L)' 'MMSRPYEKKTERRSREERRLSVRGEHRPEPDVQMLTQLLIRFALQDAGEARAASSGRRTSLASASTSS' A
#
# COMPACT_ATOMS: atom_id res chain seq x y z
N MET A 1 -60.20 10.76 5.90
CA MET A 1 -59.11 9.92 6.44
C MET A 1 -57.93 10.86 6.73
N MET A 2 -57.70 11.19 8.00
CA MET A 2 -56.73 12.23 8.39
C MET A 2 -55.37 11.56 8.64
N SER A 3 -54.41 11.72 7.74
CA SER A 3 -53.05 11.21 7.93
C SER A 3 -52.35 12.03 9.00
N ARG A 4 -52.02 11.40 10.13
CA ARG A 4 -51.22 12.02 11.19
C ARG A 4 -49.84 12.38 10.65
N PRO A 5 -49.35 13.61 10.87
CA PRO A 5 -48.00 14.01 10.46
C PRO A 5 -46.97 13.18 11.25
N TYR A 6 -45.98 12.66 10.54
CA TYR A 6 -44.91 11.85 11.11
C TYR A 6 -44.02 12.70 12.03
N GLU A 7 -44.05 12.44 13.34
CA GLU A 7 -43.14 13.06 14.30
C GLU A 7 -41.84 12.26 14.42
N LYS A 8 -40.71 12.88 14.06
CA LYS A 8 -39.37 12.29 14.21
C LYS A 8 -39.03 12.11 15.70
N LYS A 9 -39.12 10.87 16.20
CA LYS A 9 -38.79 10.48 17.58
C LYS A 9 -37.29 10.38 17.89
N THR A 10 -36.42 10.90 17.03
CA THR A 10 -34.98 10.77 17.19
C THR A 10 -34.29 12.04 16.72
N GLU A 11 -33.43 12.62 17.56
CA GLU A 11 -32.59 13.77 17.17
C GLU A 11 -31.48 13.40 16.15
N ARG A 12 -31.53 12.19 15.59
CA ARG A 12 -30.63 11.77 14.52
C ARG A 12 -30.99 12.52 13.24
N ARG A 13 -30.15 13.49 12.89
CA ARG A 13 -30.16 14.16 11.59
C ARG A 13 -29.99 13.15 10.46
N SER A 14 -30.88 13.24 9.46
CA SER A 14 -30.78 12.46 8.21
C SER A 14 -29.42 12.74 7.56
N ARG A 15 -28.86 11.77 6.83
CA ARG A 15 -27.58 11.95 6.14
C ARG A 15 -27.59 13.17 5.22
N GLU A 16 -28.72 13.45 4.57
CA GLU A 16 -28.94 14.62 3.70
C GLU A 16 -28.93 15.95 4.46
N GLU A 17 -29.26 15.94 5.75
CA GLU A 17 -29.26 17.14 6.61
C GLU A 17 -27.87 17.43 7.20
N ARG A 18 -26.87 16.56 6.97
CA ARG A 18 -25.51 16.73 7.49
C ARG A 18 -24.71 17.64 6.57
N ARG A 19 -24.21 18.75 7.10
CA ARG A 19 -23.16 19.53 6.43
C ARG A 19 -21.81 18.83 6.64
N LEU A 20 -21.41 18.03 5.66
CA LEU A 20 -20.09 17.39 5.65
C LEU A 20 -19.04 18.41 5.20
N SER A 21 -18.03 18.67 6.04
CA SER A 21 -16.88 19.48 5.66
C SER A 21 -15.67 18.58 5.43
N VAL A 22 -15.07 18.64 4.23
CA VAL A 22 -13.78 18.00 3.96
C VAL A 22 -12.69 18.96 4.45
N ARG A 23 -11.81 18.50 5.33
CA ARG A 23 -10.58 19.21 5.67
C ARG A 23 -9.46 18.62 4.81
N GLY A 24 -8.99 19.37 3.82
CA GLY A 24 -7.78 19.02 3.09
C GLY A 24 -6.58 19.19 4.01
N GLU A 25 -5.89 18.10 4.32
CA GLU A 25 -4.60 18.15 5.01
C GLU A 25 -3.53 18.46 3.96
N HIS A 26 -2.93 19.65 4.02
CA HIS A 26 -1.79 19.97 3.17
C HIS A 26 -0.56 19.29 3.73
N ARG A 27 -0.05 18.28 3.03
CA ARG A 27 1.20 17.61 3.39
C ARG A 27 2.38 18.36 2.77
N PRO A 28 3.54 18.37 3.45
CA PRO A 28 4.76 18.83 2.81
C PRO A 28 5.03 18.00 1.56
N GLU A 29 5.70 18.61 0.59
CA GLU A 29 6.15 17.91 -0.61
C GLU A 29 7.02 16.71 -0.21
N PRO A 30 6.86 15.55 -0.87
CA PRO A 30 7.68 14.39 -0.56
C PRO A 30 9.16 14.66 -0.85
N ASP A 31 10.04 14.13 0.00
CA ASP A 31 11.48 14.18 -0.24
C ASP A 31 11.86 13.23 -1.40
N VAL A 32 11.98 13.81 -2.60
CA VAL A 32 12.34 13.10 -3.83
C VAL A 32 13.72 12.45 -3.73
N GLN A 33 14.65 13.08 -3.01
CA GLN A 33 16.00 12.55 -2.84
C GLN A 33 15.97 11.28 -1.97
N MET A 34 15.22 11.31 -0.87
CA MET A 34 15.03 10.13 -0.02
C MET A 34 14.34 9.00 -0.78
N LEU A 35 13.28 9.30 -1.54
CA LEU A 35 12.59 8.31 -2.37
C LEU A 35 13.55 7.65 -3.38
N THR A 36 14.39 8.47 -4.03
CA THR A 36 15.37 7.98 -5.01
C THR A 36 16.39 7.05 -4.35
N GLN A 37 16.90 7.41 -3.17
CA GLN A 37 17.84 6.56 -2.43
C GLN A 37 17.23 5.21 -2.04
N LEU A 38 15.97 5.21 -1.59
CA LEU A 38 15.26 3.99 -1.23
C LEU A 38 15.04 3.08 -2.45
N LEU A 39 14.62 3.66 -3.57
CA LEU A 39 14.43 2.92 -4.82
C LEU A 39 15.72 2.26 -5.31
N ILE A 40 16.84 2.98 -5.28
CA ILE A 40 18.15 2.43 -5.63
C ILE A 40 18.51 1.27 -4.70
N ARG A 41 18.31 1.44 -3.39
CA ARG A 41 18.65 0.40 -2.41
C ARG A 41 17.85 -0.87 -2.63
N PHE A 42 16.55 -0.77 -2.85
CA PHE A 42 15.70 -1.93 -3.15
C PHE A 42 16.13 -2.61 -4.44
N ALA A 43 16.38 -1.86 -5.52
CA ALA A 43 16.84 -2.44 -6.77
C ALA A 43 18.17 -3.21 -6.61
N LEU A 44 19.11 -2.67 -5.81
CA LEU A 44 20.38 -3.35 -5.53
C LEU A 44 20.20 -4.62 -4.68
N GLN A 45 19.27 -4.61 -3.71
CA GLN A 45 18.93 -5.78 -2.89
C GLN A 45 18.32 -6.87 -3.77
N ASP A 46 17.28 -6.55 -4.55
CA ASP A 46 16.61 -7.48 -5.45
C ASP A 46 17.60 -8.11 -6.45
N ALA A 47 18.47 -7.29 -7.05
CA ALA A 47 19.50 -7.78 -7.97
C ALA A 47 20.55 -8.65 -7.26
N GLY A 48 20.85 -8.36 -5.99
CA GLY A 48 21.72 -9.19 -5.14
C GLY A 48 21.10 -10.57 -4.90
N GLU A 49 19.84 -10.61 -4.49
CA GLU A 49 19.09 -11.83 -4.23
C GLU A 49 18.94 -12.69 -5.49
N ALA A 50 18.61 -12.08 -6.62
CA ALA A 50 18.52 -12.79 -7.91
C ALA A 50 19.88 -13.42 -8.31
N ARG A 51 20.99 -12.72 -8.08
CA ARG A 51 22.34 -13.27 -8.31
C ARG A 51 22.68 -14.39 -7.33
N ALA A 52 22.35 -14.26 -6.06
CA ALA A 52 22.57 -15.31 -5.07
C ALA A 52 21.78 -16.58 -5.42
N ALA A 53 20.50 -16.44 -5.80
CA ALA A 53 19.64 -17.55 -6.21
C ALA A 53 20.18 -18.27 -7.46
N SER A 54 20.63 -17.52 -8.47
CA SER A 54 21.21 -18.12 -9.69
C SER A 54 22.58 -18.79 -9.43
N SER A 55 23.42 -18.20 -8.57
CA SER A 55 24.68 -18.81 -8.14
C SER A 55 24.44 -20.13 -7.39
N GLY A 56 23.51 -20.14 -6.42
CA GLY A 56 23.13 -21.36 -5.68
C GLY A 56 22.58 -22.47 -6.59
N ARG A 57 21.81 -22.11 -7.63
CA ARG A 57 21.37 -23.08 -8.64
C ARG A 57 22.55 -23.67 -9.42
N ARG A 58 23.50 -22.83 -9.84
CA ARG A 58 24.69 -23.30 -10.58
C ARG A 58 25.57 -24.23 -9.75
N THR A 59 25.80 -23.92 -8.47
CA THR A 59 26.60 -24.77 -7.59
C THR A 59 25.91 -26.12 -7.35
N SER A 60 24.58 -26.13 -7.19
CA SER A 60 23.81 -27.37 -7.06
C SER A 60 23.91 -28.26 -8.32
N LEU A 61 23.82 -27.67 -9.52
CA LEU A 61 23.94 -28.40 -10.78
C LEU A 61 25.36 -28.98 -10.98
N ALA A 62 26.39 -28.20 -10.64
CA ALA A 62 27.77 -28.65 -10.74
C ALA A 62 28.05 -29.82 -9.79
N SER A 63 27.56 -29.76 -8.54
CA SER A 63 27.72 -30.85 -7.58
C SER A 63 27.04 -32.16 -7.99
N ALA A 64 25.89 -32.09 -8.68
CA ALA A 64 25.20 -33.25 -9.21
C ALA A 64 25.95 -33.90 -10.40
N SER A 65 26.68 -33.11 -11.18
CA SER A 65 27.46 -33.63 -12.33
C SER A 65 28.76 -34.35 -11.94
N THR A 66 29.30 -34.11 -10.73
CA THR A 66 30.54 -34.75 -10.25
C THR A 66 30.29 -36.08 -9.52
N SER A 67 29.02 -36.44 -9.29
CA SER A 67 28.60 -37.62 -8.51
C SER A 67 28.03 -38.77 -9.38
N SER A 68 28.21 -38.71 -10.70
CA SER A 68 27.94 -39.80 -11.66
C SER A 68 29.23 -40.24 -12.33
#